data_AF-A0A8B3DGD7-F1
#
_entry.id   AF-A0A8B3DGD7-F1
#
_cell.length_a   1.000
_cell.length_b   1.000
_cell.length_c   1.000
_cell.angle_alpha   90.00
_cell.angle_beta   90.00
_cell.angle_gamma   90.00
#
_symmetry.space_group_name_H-M   'P 1'
#
loop_
_entity.id
_entity.type
_entity.pdbx_description
1 polymer ?
#
loop_
_entity_poly.entity_id
_entity_poly.type
_entity_poly.pdbx_seq_one_letter_code
_entity_poly.pdbx_strand_id
1 'polypeptide(L)'
;MPISKKLHNLWSEIFIEPRKQKARRYEDIDPKITPLVSQLNAVPSIKTLASCQGHAFGRPEPPYVYFVAEQGAVERLIQAVRKARQRGKLHHPWEIVGQYNHDIQLVWALSSTYHDQYYLKSNVIDLAWHRDRIDDDIQTLTHIVRQLQKIL
;
A
#
# COMPACT_ATOMS: atom_id res chain seq x y z
N MET A 1 -13.27 -15.28 -6.37
CA MET A 1 -13.87 -14.98 -5.05
C MET A 1 -15.40 -14.91 -5.19
N PRO A 2 -16.19 -15.48 -4.26
CA PRO A 2 -17.65 -15.47 -4.32
C PRO A 2 -18.24 -14.05 -4.18
N ILE A 3 -19.38 -13.81 -4.83
CA ILE A 3 -20.07 -12.51 -4.88
C ILE A 3 -20.45 -12.02 -3.47
N SER A 4 -20.85 -12.92 -2.58
CA SER A 4 -21.18 -12.61 -1.18
C SER A 4 -20.04 -11.89 -0.45
N LYS A 5 -18.79 -12.31 -0.67
CA LYS A 5 -17.61 -11.68 -0.06
C LYS A 5 -17.32 -10.29 -0.65
N LYS A 6 -17.59 -10.09 -1.94
CA LYS A 6 -17.47 -8.77 -2.57
C LYS A 6 -18.51 -7.78 -2.04
N LEU A 7 -19.75 -8.23 -1.88
CA LEU A 7 -20.81 -7.44 -1.25
C LEU A 7 -20.47 -7.08 0.20
N HIS A 8 -19.94 -8.03 0.96
CA HIS A 8 -19.46 -7.77 2.32
C HIS A 8 -18.34 -6.72 2.35
N ASN A 9 -17.35 -6.82 1.45
CA ASN A 9 -16.27 -5.84 1.37
C ASN A 9 -16.80 -4.43 1.05
N LEU A 10 -17.70 -4.34 0.06
CA LEU A 10 -18.35 -3.08 -0.30
C LEU A 10 -19.14 -2.50 0.89
N TRP A 11 -19.93 -3.32 1.58
CA TRP A 11 -20.69 -2.88 2.75
C TRP A 11 -19.76 -2.41 3.89
N SER A 12 -18.67 -3.13 4.16
CA SER A 12 -17.69 -2.75 5.16
C SER A 12 -17.02 -1.41 4.82
N GLU A 13 -16.63 -1.21 3.57
CA GLU A 13 -16.00 0.03 3.11
C GLU A 13 -16.97 1.21 3.17
N ILE A 14 -18.26 1.02 2.90
CA ILE A 14 -19.26 2.10 2.98
C ILE A 14 -19.60 2.47 4.44
N PHE A 15 -19.78 1.47 5.30
CA PHE A 15 -20.43 1.69 6.60
C PHE A 15 -19.52 1.49 7.83
N ILE A 16 -18.48 0.65 7.73
CA ILE A 16 -17.61 0.31 8.86
C ILE A 16 -16.31 1.12 8.81
N GLU A 17 -15.56 1.05 7.71
CA GLU A 17 -14.23 1.66 7.61
C GLU A 17 -14.25 3.19 7.86
N PRO A 18 -15.24 3.98 7.39
CA PRO A 18 -15.30 5.41 7.68
C PRO A 18 -15.46 5.70 9.18
N ARG A 19 -16.22 4.85 9.89
CA ARG A 19 -16.39 4.99 11.35
C ARG A 19 -15.11 4.65 12.08
N LYS A 20 -14.42 3.58 11.68
CA LYS A 20 -13.10 3.21 12.23
C LYS A 20 -12.06 4.31 11.97
N GLN A 21 -12.02 4.85 10.76
CA GLN A 21 -11.08 5.91 10.38
C GLN A 21 -11.34 7.20 11.17
N LYS A 22 -12.60 7.54 11.45
CA LYS A 22 -12.95 8.69 12.31
C LYS A 22 -12.56 8.48 13.78
N ALA A 23 -12.59 7.24 14.27
CA ALA A 23 -12.25 6.91 15.65
C ALA A 23 -10.74 6.80 15.92
N ARG A 24 -9.92 6.63 14.87
CA ARG A 24 -8.46 6.52 14.96
C ARG A 24 -7.79 7.88 14.95
N ARG A 25 -6.62 7.96 15.58
CA ARG A 25 -5.71 9.10 15.41
C ARG A 25 -5.06 8.99 14.03
N TYR A 26 -4.66 10.13 13.48
CA TYR A 26 -4.01 10.19 12.17
C TYR A 26 -2.68 9.39 12.12
N GLU A 27 -2.03 9.26 13.27
CA GLU A 27 -0.76 8.57 13.50
C GLU A 27 -0.91 7.05 13.65
N ASP A 28 -2.14 6.55 13.79
CA ASP A 28 -2.38 5.11 13.90
C ASP A 28 -2.22 4.45 12.52
N ILE A 29 -1.34 3.46 12.43
CA ILE A 29 -1.15 2.69 11.19
C ILE A 29 -2.39 1.83 10.94
N ASP A 30 -2.89 1.87 9.72
CA ASP A 30 -3.98 1.04 9.26
C ASP A 30 -3.67 -0.48 9.39
N PRO A 31 -4.53 -1.29 10.04
CA PRO A 31 -4.22 -2.67 10.40
C PRO A 31 -3.82 -3.58 9.24
N LYS A 32 -4.39 -3.36 8.05
CA LYS A 32 -4.13 -4.23 6.90
C LYS A 32 -2.76 -3.96 6.27
N ILE A 33 -2.25 -2.73 6.39
CA ILE A 33 -0.92 -2.36 5.88
C ILE A 33 0.16 -2.41 6.96
N THR A 34 -0.21 -2.51 8.24
CA THR A 34 0.74 -2.64 9.36
C THR A 34 1.85 -3.66 9.12
N PRO A 35 1.58 -4.91 8.64
CA PRO A 35 2.65 -5.87 8.42
C PRO A 35 3.71 -5.37 7.42
N LEU A 36 3.28 -4.74 6.32
CA LEU A 36 4.18 -4.17 5.32
C LEU A 36 5.03 -3.05 5.92
N VAL A 37 4.39 -2.14 6.66
CA VAL A 37 5.07 -1.02 7.34
C VAL A 37 6.10 -1.52 8.34
N SER A 38 5.76 -2.53 9.14
CA SER A 38 6.69 -3.14 10.08
C SER A 38 7.88 -3.79 9.38
N GLN A 39 7.67 -4.49 8.25
CA GLN A 39 8.77 -5.09 7.49
C GLN A 39 9.67 -4.04 6.84
N LEU A 40 9.10 -2.94 6.35
CA LEU A 40 9.90 -1.83 5.80
C LEU A 40 10.77 -1.20 6.89
N ASN A 41 10.21 -0.85 8.05
CA ASN A 41 10.98 -0.27 9.17
C ASN A 41 11.99 -1.23 9.80
N ALA A 42 11.87 -2.54 9.58
CA ALA A 42 12.87 -3.51 10.03
C ALA A 42 14.12 -3.54 9.12
N VAL A 43 14.08 -2.91 7.95
CA VAL A 43 15.28 -2.70 7.12
C VAL A 43 16.02 -1.47 7.65
N PRO A 44 17.29 -1.57 8.09
CA PRO A 44 18.00 -0.47 8.75
C PRO A 44 18.06 0.84 7.95
N SER A 45 18.09 0.75 6.63
CA SER A 45 18.16 1.89 5.72
C SER A 45 16.79 2.40 5.23
N ILE A 46 15.68 1.96 5.83
CA ILE A 46 14.31 2.38 5.47
C ILE A 46 13.59 2.89 6.72
N LYS A 47 12.95 4.06 6.61
CA LYS A 47 12.05 4.60 7.63
C LYS A 47 10.75 5.08 6.99
N THR A 48 9.63 4.48 7.38
CA THR A 48 8.30 4.90 6.91
C THR A 48 7.90 6.21 7.58
N LEU A 49 7.35 7.13 6.78
CA LEU A 49 6.85 8.42 7.21
C LEU A 49 5.32 8.44 7.28
N ALA A 50 4.64 7.80 6.34
CA ALA A 50 3.18 7.69 6.29
C ALA A 50 2.76 6.43 5.52
N SER A 51 1.54 5.98 5.73
CA SER A 51 0.97 4.84 5.00
C SER A 51 -0.55 4.87 5.01
N CYS A 52 -1.16 4.29 3.98
CA CYS A 52 -2.59 4.05 3.93
C CYS A 52 -2.85 2.68 3.34
N GLN A 53 -3.78 1.91 3.93
CA GLN A 53 -4.19 0.61 3.39
C GLN A 53 -5.11 0.72 2.15
N GLY A 54 -5.43 1.94 1.73
CA GLY A 54 -6.48 2.25 0.77
C GLY A 54 -7.86 2.19 1.43
N HIS A 55 -8.68 3.23 1.25
CA HIS A 55 -10.05 3.30 1.78
C HIS A 55 -10.95 3.83 0.69
N ALA A 56 -12.10 3.24 0.43
CA ALA A 56 -12.99 3.72 -0.64
C ALA A 56 -13.91 4.88 -0.21
N PHE A 57 -14.29 4.92 1.08
CA PHE A 57 -15.19 5.92 1.66
C PHE A 57 -14.59 6.49 2.95
N GLY A 58 -15.19 7.57 3.47
CA GLY A 58 -14.67 8.29 4.64
C GLY A 58 -13.71 9.38 4.21
N ARG A 59 -12.40 9.18 4.43
CA ARG A 59 -11.32 9.90 3.75
C ARG A 59 -10.78 8.97 2.66
N PRO A 60 -11.29 9.12 1.42
CA PRO A 60 -10.91 8.26 0.33
C PRO A 60 -9.43 8.50 -0.01
N GLU A 61 -8.63 7.46 0.03
CA GLU A 61 -7.20 7.49 -0.27
C GLU A 61 -6.80 6.17 -0.96
N PRO A 62 -5.93 6.18 -1.99
CA PRO A 62 -5.36 4.95 -2.56
C PRO A 62 -4.37 4.29 -1.57
N PRO A 63 -4.01 3.01 -1.76
CA PRO A 63 -3.05 2.35 -0.90
C PRO A 63 -1.62 2.80 -1.21
N TYR A 64 -0.86 3.18 -0.17
CA TYR A 64 0.52 3.59 -0.32
C TYR A 64 1.35 3.38 0.95
N VAL A 65 2.68 3.35 0.80
CA VAL A 65 3.65 3.60 1.87
C VAL A 65 4.64 4.65 1.42
N TYR A 66 4.78 5.69 2.23
CA TYR A 66 5.69 6.81 2.02
C TYR A 66 6.87 6.68 3.00
N PHE A 67 8.11 6.74 2.51
CA PHE A 67 9.28 6.42 3.32
C PHE A 67 10.54 7.14 2.84
N VAL A 68 11.51 7.27 3.74
CA VAL A 68 12.88 7.62 3.39
C VAL A 68 13.71 6.35 3.32
N ALA A 69 14.63 6.30 2.37
CA ALA A 69 15.55 5.18 2.24
C ALA A 69 16.79 5.53 1.43
N GLU A 70 17.86 4.77 1.65
CA GLU A 70 19.04 4.79 0.78
C GLU A 70 18.71 4.25 -0.61
N GLN A 71 19.31 4.86 -1.65
CA GLN A 71 19.04 4.53 -3.04
C GLN A 71 19.25 3.03 -3.34
N GLY A 72 20.31 2.41 -2.82
CA GLY A 72 20.58 0.98 -3.06
C GLY A 72 19.51 0.04 -2.48
N ALA A 73 18.89 0.40 -1.35
CA ALA A 73 17.78 -0.37 -0.79
C ALA A 73 16.53 -0.25 -1.69
N VAL A 74 16.27 0.96 -2.19
CA VAL A 74 15.14 1.24 -3.08
C VAL A 74 15.30 0.52 -4.42
N GLU A 75 16.48 0.54 -5.03
CA GLU A 75 16.76 -0.16 -6.29
C GLU A 75 16.47 -1.67 -6.17
N ARG A 76 16.94 -2.31 -5.10
CA ARG A 76 16.65 -3.72 -4.82
C ARG A 76 15.16 -3.98 -4.63
N LEU A 77 14.47 -3.10 -3.92
CA LEU A 77 13.02 -3.21 -3.73
C LEU A 77 12.26 -3.04 -5.05
N ILE A 78 12.62 -2.06 -5.89
CA ILE A 78 12.06 -1.86 -7.24
C ILE A 78 12.25 -3.12 -8.08
N GLN A 79 13.45 -3.68 -8.11
CA GLN A 79 13.73 -4.90 -8.86
C GLN A 79 12.86 -6.07 -8.39
N ALA A 80 12.72 -6.26 -7.07
CA ALA A 80 11.92 -7.33 -6.51
C ALA A 80 10.42 -7.18 -6.80
N VAL A 81 9.88 -5.96 -6.67
CA VAL A 81 8.47 -5.65 -7.00
C VAL A 81 8.20 -5.86 -8.49
N ARG A 82 9.06 -5.34 -9.37
CA ARG A 82 8.94 -5.53 -10.83
C ARG A 82 9.00 -7.00 -11.21
N LYS A 83 9.89 -7.78 -10.60
CA LYS A 83 9.99 -9.23 -10.83
C LYS A 83 8.74 -9.98 -10.36
N ALA A 84 8.14 -9.57 -9.23
CA ALA A 84 6.88 -10.15 -8.75
C ALA A 84 5.72 -9.85 -9.71
N ARG A 85 5.63 -8.60 -10.21
CA ARG A 85 4.66 -8.19 -11.23
C ARG A 85 4.82 -9.01 -12.53
N GLN A 86 6.03 -9.13 -13.06
CA GLN A 86 6.32 -9.92 -14.27
C GLN A 86 5.92 -11.39 -14.13
N ARG A 87 5.94 -11.92 -12.90
CA ARG A 87 5.53 -13.29 -12.59
C ARG A 87 4.04 -13.43 -12.28
N GLY A 88 3.25 -12.37 -12.44
CA GLY A 88 1.81 -12.38 -12.15
C GLY A 88 1.47 -12.56 -10.67
N LYS A 89 2.39 -12.22 -9.75
CA LYS A 89 2.15 -12.33 -8.30
C LYS A 89 1.39 -11.16 -7.69
N LEU A 90 1.28 -10.06 -8.42
CA LEU A 90 0.56 -8.85 -8.02
C LEU A 90 -0.63 -8.66 -8.96
N HIS A 91 -1.78 -8.35 -8.38
CA HIS A 91 -3.00 -8.05 -9.12
C HIS A 91 -2.97 -6.67 -9.75
N HIS A 92 -2.28 -5.72 -9.11
CA HIS A 92 -2.16 -4.34 -9.58
C HIS A 92 -0.70 -3.96 -9.86
N PRO A 93 -0.46 -2.98 -10.74
CA PRO A 93 0.87 -2.42 -10.94
C PRO A 93 1.28 -1.60 -9.71
N TRP A 94 2.16 -2.17 -8.89
CA TRP A 94 2.83 -1.45 -7.81
C TRP A 94 4.17 -0.89 -8.28
N GLU A 95 4.43 0.38 -7.96
CA GLU A 95 5.64 1.08 -8.36
C GLU A 95 6.21 1.87 -7.18
N ILE A 96 7.50 2.19 -7.27
CA ILE A 96 8.18 3.05 -6.31
C ILE A 96 8.67 4.28 -7.06
N VAL A 97 8.22 5.45 -6.62
CA VAL A 97 8.55 6.74 -7.23
C VAL A 97 9.26 7.61 -6.21
N GLY A 98 10.36 8.24 -6.64
CA GLY A 98 11.11 9.19 -5.83
C GLY A 98 10.64 10.62 -6.10
N GLN A 99 10.54 11.43 -5.04
CA GLN A 99 10.27 12.86 -5.14
C GLN A 99 11.00 13.64 -4.02
N TYR A 100 11.03 14.96 -4.09
CA TYR A 100 11.46 15.78 -2.96
C TYR A 100 10.23 16.21 -2.17
N ASN A 101 10.30 16.11 -0.83
CA ASN A 101 9.26 16.67 0.04
C ASN A 101 9.43 18.19 0.21
N HIS A 102 8.61 18.81 1.07
CA HIS A 102 8.67 20.24 1.37
C HIS A 102 10.00 20.69 2.01
N ASP A 103 10.71 19.78 2.68
CA ASP A 103 12.03 20.01 3.28
C ASP A 103 13.19 19.73 2.32
N ILE A 104 12.91 19.49 1.03
CA ILE A 104 13.93 19.14 0.01
C ILE A 104 14.66 17.83 0.38
N GLN A 105 13.99 16.93 1.10
CA GLN A 105 14.48 15.58 1.36
C GLN A 105 13.96 14.63 0.28
N LEU A 106 14.85 13.79 -0.28
CA LEU A 106 14.46 12.73 -1.19
C LEU A 106 13.67 11.66 -0.41
N VAL A 107 12.47 11.39 -0.89
CA VAL A 107 11.51 10.44 -0.30
C VAL A 107 10.97 9.53 -1.40
N TRP A 108 10.45 8.38 -0.99
CA TRP A 108 9.95 7.35 -1.88
C TRP A 108 8.50 7.01 -1.54
N ALA A 109 7.68 6.82 -2.57
CA ALA A 109 6.31 6.34 -2.44
C ALA A 109 6.18 4.98 -3.12
N LEU A 110 5.84 3.95 -2.35
CA LEU A 110 5.37 2.66 -2.87
C LEU A 110 3.85 2.72 -2.97
N SER A 111 3.30 2.73 -4.17
CA SER A 111 1.86 2.84 -4.41
C SER A 111 1.42 2.00 -5.60
N SER A 112 0.12 1.77 -5.71
CA SER A 112 -0.48 1.13 -6.89
C SER A 112 -0.87 2.19 -7.91
N THR A 113 -0.14 2.30 -9.02
CA THR A 113 -0.35 3.35 -10.04
C THR A 113 -1.73 3.29 -10.67
N TYR A 114 -2.33 2.10 -10.75
CA TYR A 114 -3.72 1.92 -11.18
C TYR A 114 -4.72 2.65 -10.27
N HIS A 115 -4.45 2.66 -8.97
CA HIS A 115 -5.31 3.36 -8.02
C HIS A 115 -4.98 4.85 -8.03
N ASP A 116 -3.71 5.24 -8.04
CA ASP A 116 -3.28 6.65 -8.03
C ASP A 116 -3.88 7.47 -9.19
N GLN A 117 -3.90 6.91 -10.41
CA GLN A 117 -4.33 7.65 -11.62
C GLN A 117 -5.84 7.79 -11.77
N TYR A 118 -6.62 6.89 -11.17
CA TYR A 118 -8.06 6.74 -11.46
C TYR A 118 -8.95 6.85 -10.22
N TYR A 119 -8.34 7.06 -9.06
CA TYR A 119 -8.99 7.03 -7.76
C TYR A 119 -10.30 7.84 -7.69
N LEU A 120 -10.27 9.09 -8.16
CA LEU A 120 -11.37 10.03 -8.04
C LEU A 120 -12.48 9.87 -9.10
N LYS A 121 -12.27 9.07 -10.16
CA LYS A 121 -13.19 9.06 -11.32
C LYS A 121 -14.15 7.89 -11.40
N SER A 122 -13.91 6.78 -10.69
CA SER A 122 -14.81 5.61 -10.55
C SER A 122 -14.20 4.47 -9.70
N ASN A 123 -12.91 4.55 -9.34
CA ASN A 123 -12.18 3.42 -8.74
C ASN A 123 -12.34 3.27 -7.23
N VAL A 124 -13.00 4.19 -6.53
CA VAL A 124 -13.33 3.98 -5.11
C VAL A 124 -14.24 2.77 -4.91
N ILE A 125 -15.27 2.61 -5.75
CA ILE A 125 -16.15 1.43 -5.71
C ILE A 125 -15.39 0.18 -6.17
N ASP A 126 -14.54 0.31 -7.19
CA ASP A 126 -13.68 -0.78 -7.68
C ASP A 126 -12.73 -1.29 -6.58
N LEU A 127 -12.09 -0.38 -5.83
CA LEU A 127 -11.24 -0.68 -4.68
C LEU A 127 -12.03 -1.42 -3.60
N ALA A 128 -13.24 -0.97 -3.28
CA ALA A 128 -14.09 -1.65 -2.30
C ALA A 128 -14.53 -3.05 -2.77
N TRP A 129 -14.89 -3.17 -4.05
CA TRP A 129 -15.34 -4.41 -4.67
C TRP A 129 -14.22 -5.45 -4.81
N HIS A 130 -13.00 -4.98 -5.07
CA HIS A 130 -11.78 -5.78 -5.24
C HIS A 130 -10.80 -5.64 -4.07
N ARG A 131 -11.31 -5.33 -2.88
CA ARG A 131 -10.52 -5.14 -1.67
C ARG A 131 -9.58 -6.31 -1.36
N ASP A 132 -10.04 -7.52 -1.64
CA ASP A 132 -9.26 -8.76 -1.51
C ASP A 132 -7.96 -8.71 -2.30
N ARG A 133 -8.00 -8.23 -3.55
CA ARG A 133 -6.80 -8.15 -4.41
C ARG A 133 -5.75 -7.19 -3.86
N ILE A 134 -6.19 -6.08 -3.26
CA ILE A 134 -5.28 -5.11 -2.63
C ILE A 134 -4.67 -5.69 -1.37
N ASP A 135 -5.48 -6.35 -0.54
CA ASP A 135 -4.99 -7.00 0.68
C ASP A 135 -3.99 -8.13 0.34
N ASP A 136 -4.25 -8.92 -0.72
CA ASP A 136 -3.33 -9.95 -1.24
C ASP A 136 -2.03 -9.36 -1.80
N ASP A 137 -2.11 -8.22 -2.50
CA ASP A 137 -0.94 -7.50 -2.99
C ASP A 137 -0.08 -6.97 -1.82
N ILE A 138 -0.70 -6.39 -0.78
CA ILE A 138 -0.01 -5.94 0.43
C ILE A 138 0.70 -7.11 1.13
N GLN A 139 0.06 -8.28 1.21
CA GLN A 139 0.71 -9.49 1.75
C GLN A 139 1.91 -9.92 0.90
N THR A 140 1.76 -9.87 -0.43
CA THR A 140 2.84 -10.19 -1.37
C THR A 140 4.01 -9.23 -1.23
N LEU A 141 3.75 -7.93 -1.12
CA LEU A 141 4.76 -6.90 -0.85
C LEU A 141 5.44 -7.12 0.51
N THR A 142 4.67 -7.47 1.54
CA THR A 142 5.21 -7.79 2.87
C THR A 142 6.20 -8.95 2.78
N HIS A 143 5.86 -10.00 2.03
CA HIS A 143 6.74 -11.14 1.80
C HIS A 143 8.02 -10.74 1.04
N ILE A 144 7.90 -9.90 0.01
CA ILE A 144 9.04 -9.39 -0.76
C ILE A 144 10.01 -8.63 0.15
N VAL A 145 9.52 -7.69 0.97
CA VAL A 145 10.37 -6.92 1.89
C VAL A 145 11.05 -7.83 2.90
N ARG A 146 10.32 -8.79 3.47
CA ARG A 146 10.89 -9.78 4.39
C ARG A 146 11.98 -10.65 3.76
N GLN A 147 11.89 -10.94 2.45
CA GLN A 147 12.95 -11.66 1.75
C GLN A 147 14.20 -10.78 1.55
N LEU A 148 14.01 -9.48 1.28
CA LEU A 148 15.12 -8.53 1.12
C LEU A 148 15.92 -8.33 2.41
N GLN A 149 15.26 -8.36 3.58
CA GLN A 149 15.93 -8.32 4.89
C GLN A 149 16.95 -9.45 5.08
N LYS A 150 16.81 -10.59 4.40
CA LYS A 150 17.76 -11.70 4.52
C LYS A 150 19.02 -11.52 3.68
N ILE A 151 19.05 -10.48 2.84
CA ILE A 151 20.09 -10.20 1.85
C ILE A 151 20.77 -8.85 2.16
N LEU A 152 20.21 -8.08 3.10
CA LEU A 152 20.72 -6.81 3.63
C LEU A 152 21.35 -7.06 5.00
#